data_AF-A0A1U9KPR2-F1
#
_entry.id   AF-A0A1U9KPR2-F1
#
_cell.length_a   1.000
_cell.length_b   1.000
_cell.length_c   1.000
_cell.angle_alpha   90.00
_cell.angle_beta   90.00
_cell.angle_gamma   90.00
#
_symmetry.space_group_name_H-M   'P 1'
#
loop_
_entity.id
_entity.type
_entity.pdbx_description
1 polymer ?
#
loop_
_entity_poly.entity_id
_entity_poly.type
_entity_poly.pdbx_seq_one_letter_code
_entity_poly.pdbx_strand_id
1 'polypeptide(L)'
;MADPLQPPTPAPCPISREEDRPFPIRHHWILLCAVISATVGSHFAFLPAPSPSSLTHRAVLDIQRSGQPSAKGFFVPSSLIQRHAFLFALCLIFQIWLAHAFAFFTHEYAHAVVAWVLGWKRNPFVLHVPAPSVILFLSQWGINQDVDEAPIFGSGHGIDAALIAAAGMIVGNGFISLPIGRLIYRQAIAHARPGLALLGFWITAASVGNFLSYVPLRTFIQGGDMGSVQRGFGWSPWIVVVLFGMPTALMLVWFVLRIMPETARRLFPSSRARQVVLATLAGFFVFGFYGYAGFLEGGPWGATMSTVSLYGLFPISVLAAIGLLRRRTAQRRIRI
;
A
#
# COMPACT_ATOMS: atom_id res chain seq x y z
N MET A 1 40.06 -52.44 25.28
CA MET A 1 39.91 -50.98 25.13
C MET A 1 38.82 -50.76 24.10
N ALA A 2 37.63 -50.38 24.56
CA ALA A 2 36.46 -50.17 23.71
C ALA A 2 36.36 -48.67 23.36
N ASP A 3 36.17 -48.40 22.08
CA ASP A 3 36.06 -47.09 21.46
C ASP A 3 34.78 -46.37 21.96
N PRO A 4 34.85 -45.12 22.45
CA PRO A 4 33.67 -44.42 22.93
C PRO A 4 32.76 -44.05 21.75
N LEU A 5 31.54 -44.57 21.81
CA LEU A 5 30.44 -44.35 20.87
C LEU A 5 30.27 -42.85 20.53
N GLN A 6 30.48 -42.52 19.26
CA GLN A 6 30.10 -41.22 18.71
C GLN A 6 28.58 -41.02 18.84
N PRO A 7 28.12 -39.84 19.28
CA PRO A 7 26.69 -39.53 19.32
C PRO A 7 26.13 -39.47 17.89
N PRO A 8 24.87 -39.91 17.69
CA PRO A 8 24.24 -39.92 16.36
C PRO A 8 24.11 -38.51 15.80
N THR A 9 24.55 -38.34 14.56
CA THR A 9 24.37 -37.12 13.78
C THR A 9 22.87 -36.80 13.65
N PRO A 10 22.42 -35.57 13.97
CA PRO A 10 21.02 -35.20 13.83
C PRO A 10 20.60 -35.31 12.36
N ALA A 11 19.47 -35.98 12.11
CA ALA A 11 18.92 -36.13 10.78
C ALA A 11 18.64 -34.75 10.15
N PRO A 12 18.97 -34.54 8.86
CA PRO A 12 18.68 -33.29 8.18
C PRO A 12 17.18 -33.01 8.22
N CYS A 13 16.82 -31.85 8.77
CA CYS A 13 15.44 -31.38 8.81
C CYS A 13 14.93 -31.25 7.35
N PRO A 14 13.80 -31.85 6.97
CA PRO A 14 13.27 -31.76 5.62
C PRO A 14 12.73 -30.35 5.41
N ILE A 15 13.58 -29.43 4.94
CA ILE A 15 13.14 -28.19 4.32
C ILE A 15 12.47 -28.61 3.01
N SER A 16 11.14 -28.65 3.04
CA SER A 16 10.28 -29.04 1.95
C SER A 16 10.49 -28.16 0.72
N ARG A 17 10.85 -28.80 -0.41
CA ARG A 17 10.60 -28.28 -1.76
C ARG A 17 9.09 -28.15 -1.95
N GLU A 18 8.53 -27.03 -1.55
CA GLU A 18 7.10 -26.69 -1.73
C GLU A 18 6.89 -25.62 -2.81
N GLU A 19 7.86 -25.41 -3.70
CA GLU A 19 7.82 -24.38 -4.75
C GLU A 19 6.97 -24.73 -6.00
N ASP A 20 6.49 -25.97 -6.16
CA ASP A 20 5.89 -26.42 -7.44
C ASP A 20 4.34 -26.49 -7.47
N ARG A 21 3.61 -25.98 -6.47
CA ARG A 21 2.13 -25.99 -6.54
C ARG A 21 1.59 -24.82 -7.37
N PRO A 22 0.79 -25.06 -8.43
CA PRO A 22 0.17 -23.98 -9.21
C PRO A 22 -0.84 -23.20 -8.36
N PHE A 23 -0.56 -21.91 -8.13
CA PHE A 23 -1.36 -21.03 -7.28
C PHE A 23 -2.68 -20.56 -7.94
N PRO A 24 -3.78 -20.42 -7.18
CA PRO A 24 -5.07 -19.92 -7.67
C PRO A 24 -5.12 -18.37 -7.68
N ILE A 25 -4.21 -17.71 -8.43
CA ILE A 25 -4.16 -16.24 -8.52
C ILE A 25 -5.23 -15.66 -9.46
N ARG A 26 -5.83 -16.48 -10.35
CA ARG A 26 -6.66 -16.00 -11.47
C ARG A 26 -7.95 -15.25 -11.08
N HIS A 27 -8.56 -15.52 -9.94
CA HIS A 27 -9.90 -15.00 -9.63
C HIS A 27 -9.93 -13.58 -9.03
N HIS A 28 -8.81 -13.07 -8.51
CA HIS A 28 -8.84 -11.90 -7.62
C HIS A 28 -8.49 -10.58 -8.31
N TRP A 29 -7.64 -10.61 -9.35
CA TRP A 29 -7.48 -9.47 -10.27
C TRP A 29 -8.78 -9.16 -11.03
N ILE A 30 -9.59 -10.18 -11.30
CA ILE A 30 -10.92 -10.02 -11.89
C ILE A 30 -11.84 -9.23 -10.95
N LEU A 31 -11.77 -9.46 -9.63
CA LEU A 31 -12.52 -8.69 -8.62
C LEU A 31 -12.08 -7.23 -8.53
N LEU A 32 -10.77 -6.95 -8.58
CA LEU A 32 -10.27 -5.56 -8.64
C LEU A 32 -10.71 -4.86 -9.93
N CYS A 33 -10.58 -5.53 -11.08
CA CYS A 33 -11.07 -5.02 -12.36
C CYS A 33 -12.60 -4.83 -12.36
N ALA A 34 -13.37 -5.72 -11.74
CA ALA A 34 -14.83 -5.62 -11.63
C ALA A 34 -15.26 -4.46 -10.72
N VAL A 35 -14.60 -4.25 -9.57
CA VAL A 35 -14.85 -3.10 -8.70
C VAL A 35 -14.51 -1.79 -9.40
N ILE A 36 -13.38 -1.73 -10.12
CA ILE A 36 -13.02 -0.55 -10.93
C ILE A 36 -14.07 -0.32 -12.02
N SER A 37 -14.51 -1.37 -12.73
CA SER A 37 -15.48 -1.26 -13.83
C SER A 37 -16.88 -0.83 -13.35
N ALA A 38 -17.36 -1.39 -12.24
CA ALA A 38 -18.66 -1.05 -11.65
C ALA A 38 -18.70 0.38 -11.10
N THR A 39 -17.56 0.90 -10.62
CA THR A 39 -17.48 2.24 -10.01
C THR A 39 -17.17 3.35 -11.03
N VAL A 40 -16.51 3.01 -12.15
CA VAL A 40 -16.18 3.96 -13.22
C VAL A 40 -17.35 4.20 -14.18
N GLY A 41 -18.24 3.22 -14.36
CA GLY A 41 -19.32 3.27 -15.35
C GLY A 41 -20.44 4.28 -15.11
N SER A 42 -20.63 4.81 -13.90
CA SER A 42 -21.88 5.51 -13.53
C SER A 42 -21.77 7.01 -13.17
N HIS A 43 -20.59 7.60 -12.95
CA HIS A 43 -20.51 8.92 -12.30
C HIS A 43 -19.44 9.92 -12.76
N PHE A 44 -18.84 9.77 -13.95
CA PHE A 44 -17.83 10.72 -14.41
C PHE A 44 -18.40 11.70 -15.44
N ALA A 45 -18.79 12.89 -15.03
CA ALA A 45 -18.71 14.08 -15.89
C ALA A 45 -17.52 14.92 -15.41
N PHE A 46 -16.62 15.25 -16.33
CA PHE A 46 -15.33 15.87 -16.04
C PHE A 46 -15.35 17.28 -16.63
N LEU A 47 -15.61 18.30 -15.81
CA LEU A 47 -15.24 19.67 -16.14
C LEU A 47 -14.71 20.34 -14.87
N PRO A 48 -13.49 20.88 -14.88
CA PRO A 48 -13.16 21.94 -13.94
C PRO A 48 -14.09 23.12 -14.26
N ALA A 49 -14.79 23.65 -13.25
CA ALA A 49 -15.45 24.94 -13.43
C ALA A 49 -14.37 25.96 -13.82
N PRO A 50 -14.54 26.74 -14.91
CA PRO A 50 -13.60 27.77 -15.27
C PRO A 50 -13.41 28.73 -14.10
N SER A 51 -12.17 29.16 -13.87
CA SER A 51 -11.85 30.19 -12.89
C SER A 51 -12.71 31.45 -13.17
N PRO A 52 -13.41 32.01 -12.18
CA PRO A 52 -14.24 33.20 -12.38
C PRO A 52 -13.44 34.46 -12.75
N SER A 53 -12.11 34.40 -12.77
CA SER A 53 -11.24 35.56 -13.03
C SER A 53 -11.04 35.95 -14.49
N SER A 54 -11.61 35.23 -15.46
CA SER A 54 -11.45 35.56 -16.90
C SER A 54 -12.76 35.87 -17.65
N LEU A 55 -13.90 35.93 -16.95
CA LEU A 55 -15.13 36.48 -17.53
C LEU A 55 -15.10 38.00 -17.39
N THR A 56 -14.54 38.64 -18.40
CA THR A 56 -14.58 40.09 -18.59
C THR A 56 -16.01 40.60 -18.44
N HIS A 57 -16.16 41.69 -17.67
CA HIS A 57 -17.41 42.40 -17.36
C HIS A 57 -18.28 42.75 -18.59
N ARG A 58 -17.74 42.65 -19.81
CA ARG A 58 -18.46 42.83 -21.08
C ARG A 58 -19.43 41.69 -21.41
N ALA A 59 -19.11 40.43 -21.07
CA ALA A 59 -19.97 39.30 -21.42
C ALA A 59 -21.28 39.25 -20.62
N VAL A 60 -21.30 39.86 -19.43
CA VAL A 60 -22.51 39.90 -18.56
C VAL A 60 -23.52 40.94 -19.07
N LEU A 61 -23.08 42.01 -19.75
CA LEU A 61 -23.97 43.05 -20.25
C LEU A 61 -24.62 42.70 -21.62
N ASP A 62 -24.01 41.85 -22.44
CA ASP A 62 -24.60 41.40 -23.71
C ASP A 62 -25.70 40.34 -23.52
N ILE A 63 -25.71 39.60 -22.41
CA ILE A 63 -26.72 38.57 -22.13
C ILE A 63 -28.06 39.19 -21.68
N GLN A 64 -28.08 40.43 -21.20
CA GLN A 64 -29.32 41.08 -20.77
C GLN A 64 -30.11 41.78 -21.89
N ARG A 65 -29.57 41.90 -23.11
CA ARG A 65 -30.23 42.61 -24.23
C ARG A 65 -30.79 41.73 -25.34
N SER A 66 -30.42 40.46 -25.43
CA SER A 66 -30.98 39.55 -26.45
C SER A 66 -32.05 38.67 -25.82
N GLY A 67 -33.32 38.96 -26.16
CA GLY A 67 -34.47 38.17 -25.75
C GLY A 67 -34.28 36.68 -26.07
N GLN A 68 -34.66 35.84 -25.10
CA GLN A 68 -34.76 34.38 -25.15
C GLN A 68 -33.48 33.62 -25.54
N PRO A 69 -32.76 33.01 -24.57
CA PRO A 69 -31.74 32.03 -24.88
C PRO A 69 -32.42 30.79 -25.48
N SER A 70 -32.30 30.66 -26.81
CA SER A 70 -32.51 29.40 -27.52
C SER A 70 -31.75 28.30 -26.77
N ALA A 71 -32.48 27.35 -26.18
CA ALA A 71 -31.97 26.20 -25.47
C ALA A 71 -31.28 25.21 -26.43
N LYS A 72 -30.18 25.64 -27.08
CA LYS A 72 -29.26 24.74 -27.77
C LYS A 72 -28.44 24.06 -26.68
N GLY A 73 -28.96 22.95 -26.17
CA GLY A 73 -28.30 22.11 -25.19
C GLY A 73 -26.88 21.79 -25.65
N PHE A 74 -25.90 22.20 -24.85
CA PHE A 74 -24.49 21.90 -25.08
C PHE A 74 -24.27 20.41 -24.79
N PHE A 75 -24.51 19.57 -25.80
CA PHE A 75 -24.35 18.13 -25.71
C PHE A 75 -22.85 17.82 -25.75
N VAL A 76 -22.25 17.55 -24.59
CA VAL A 76 -20.89 17.01 -24.56
C VAL A 76 -20.97 15.57 -25.07
N PRO A 77 -20.24 15.20 -26.13
CA PRO A 77 -20.27 13.84 -26.65
C PRO A 77 -19.87 12.82 -25.57
N SER A 78 -20.69 11.79 -25.38
CA SER A 78 -20.45 10.71 -24.41
C SER A 78 -19.09 10.03 -24.58
N SER A 79 -18.57 9.98 -25.81
CA SER A 79 -17.26 9.41 -26.15
C SER A 79 -16.08 10.17 -25.54
N LEU A 80 -16.18 11.48 -25.37
CA LEU A 80 -15.10 12.30 -24.78
C LEU A 80 -15.00 12.05 -23.27
N ILE A 81 -16.16 11.95 -22.61
CA ILE A 81 -16.27 11.61 -21.19
C ILE A 81 -15.65 10.23 -20.89
N GLN A 82 -15.92 9.23 -21.74
CA GLN A 82 -15.37 7.88 -21.59
C GLN A 82 -13.84 7.84 -21.71
N ARG A 83 -13.26 8.58 -22.67
CA ARG A 83 -11.79 8.64 -22.87
C ARG A 83 -11.08 9.20 -21.63
N HIS A 84 -11.61 10.25 -21.03
CA HIS A 84 -11.01 10.82 -19.82
C HIS A 84 -11.12 9.92 -18.59
N ALA A 85 -12.23 9.20 -18.44
CA ALA A 85 -12.41 8.23 -17.37
C ALA A 85 -11.43 7.05 -17.50
N PHE A 86 -11.24 6.53 -18.71
CA PHE A 86 -10.30 5.46 -18.99
C PHE A 86 -8.85 5.87 -18.69
N LEU A 87 -8.41 7.03 -19.20
CA LEU A 87 -7.06 7.54 -18.93
C LEU A 87 -6.84 7.77 -17.43
N PHE A 88 -7.84 8.30 -16.72
CA PHE A 88 -7.77 8.46 -15.27
C PHE A 88 -7.59 7.11 -14.55
N ALA A 89 -8.35 6.08 -14.94
CA ALA A 89 -8.23 4.75 -14.37
C ALA A 89 -6.84 4.13 -14.64
N LEU A 90 -6.32 4.25 -15.86
CA LEU A 90 -4.96 3.80 -16.18
C LEU A 90 -3.89 4.53 -15.36
N CYS A 91 -3.98 5.85 -15.25
CA CYS A 91 -3.07 6.63 -14.41
C CYS A 91 -3.15 6.23 -12.94
N LEU A 92 -4.35 5.89 -12.45
CA LEU A 92 -4.56 5.45 -11.08
C LEU A 92 -3.90 4.09 -10.82
N ILE A 93 -4.14 3.12 -11.69
CA ILE A 93 -3.51 1.79 -11.61
C ILE A 93 -1.99 1.93 -11.64
N PHE A 94 -1.46 2.72 -12.58
CA PHE A 94 -0.03 2.98 -12.68
C PHE A 94 0.54 3.63 -11.41
N GLN A 95 -0.15 4.61 -10.81
CA GLN A 95 0.29 5.23 -9.57
C GLN A 95 0.30 4.27 -8.37
N ILE A 96 -0.69 3.37 -8.28
CA ILE A 96 -0.73 2.34 -7.23
C ILE A 96 0.44 1.38 -7.41
N TRP A 97 0.67 0.90 -8.64
CA TRP A 97 1.82 0.04 -8.95
C TRP A 97 3.15 0.73 -8.65
N LEU A 98 3.31 1.99 -9.07
CA LEU A 98 4.53 2.77 -8.83
C LEU A 98 4.76 3.00 -7.33
N ALA A 99 3.69 3.28 -6.58
CA ALA A 99 3.78 3.44 -5.13
C ALA A 99 4.14 2.14 -4.41
N HIS A 100 3.58 1.01 -4.84
CA HIS A 100 3.94 -0.31 -4.35
C HIS A 100 5.41 -0.60 -4.61
N ALA A 101 5.86 -0.45 -5.87
CA ALA A 101 7.26 -0.65 -6.25
C ALA A 101 8.20 0.26 -5.44
N PHE A 102 7.86 1.53 -5.25
CA PHE A 102 8.66 2.45 -4.46
C PHE A 102 8.79 1.98 -2.99
N ALA A 103 7.68 1.63 -2.35
CA ALA A 103 7.68 1.15 -0.96
C ALA A 103 8.37 -0.21 -0.81
N PHE A 104 8.29 -1.07 -1.83
CA PHE A 104 8.95 -2.37 -1.89
C PHE A 104 10.46 -2.23 -2.07
N PHE A 105 10.93 -1.50 -3.08
CA PHE A 105 12.39 -1.35 -3.29
C PHE A 105 13.07 -0.61 -2.13
N THR A 106 12.42 0.38 -1.54
CA THR A 106 12.96 1.03 -0.33
C THR A 106 13.07 0.07 0.86
N HIS A 107 12.19 -0.93 0.94
CA HIS A 107 12.25 -2.01 1.93
C HIS A 107 13.45 -2.94 1.65
N GLU A 108 13.54 -3.50 0.45
CA GLU A 108 14.63 -4.41 0.06
C GLU A 108 16.02 -3.76 0.18
N TYR A 109 16.16 -2.51 -0.28
CA TYR A 109 17.42 -1.78 -0.13
C TYR A 109 17.76 -1.44 1.32
N ALA A 110 16.78 -1.28 2.21
CA ALA A 110 17.07 -1.04 3.62
C ALA A 110 17.71 -2.26 4.27
N HIS A 111 17.24 -3.48 3.98
CA HIS A 111 17.93 -4.70 4.40
C HIS A 111 19.35 -4.75 3.84
N ALA A 112 19.52 -4.54 2.53
CA ALA A 112 20.81 -4.62 1.86
C ALA A 112 21.83 -3.59 2.38
N VAL A 113 21.38 -2.36 2.65
CA VAL A 113 22.21 -1.29 3.23
C VAL A 113 22.62 -1.61 4.66
N VAL A 114 21.69 -2.06 5.52
CA VAL A 114 22.03 -2.42 6.90
C VAL A 114 22.99 -3.61 6.94
N ALA A 115 22.77 -4.63 6.09
CA ALA A 115 23.68 -5.75 5.97
C ALA A 115 25.07 -5.33 5.50
N TRP A 116 25.17 -4.37 4.57
CA TRP A 116 26.44 -3.80 4.13
C TRP A 116 27.15 -3.02 5.23
N VAL A 117 26.42 -2.17 5.99
CA VAL A 117 26.97 -1.41 7.12
C VAL A 117 27.53 -2.34 8.20
N LEU A 118 26.85 -3.46 8.46
CA LEU A 118 27.29 -4.47 9.43
C LEU A 118 28.36 -5.43 8.87
N GLY A 119 28.75 -5.31 7.60
CA GLY A 119 29.78 -6.14 6.97
C GLY A 119 29.31 -7.51 6.46
N TRP A 120 28.01 -7.79 6.49
CA TRP A 120 27.39 -9.04 6.02
C TRP A 120 27.06 -9.03 4.52
N LYS A 121 27.16 -7.88 3.85
CA LYS A 121 26.97 -7.77 2.39
C LYS A 121 28.07 -6.91 1.77
N ARG A 122 28.62 -7.34 0.64
CA ARG A 122 29.72 -6.62 -0.04
C ARG A 122 29.26 -5.35 -0.76
N ASN A 123 28.07 -5.36 -1.36
CA ASN A 123 27.52 -4.25 -2.13
C ASN A 123 26.03 -4.08 -1.84
N PRO A 124 25.57 -2.94 -1.29
CA PRO A 124 24.17 -2.75 -0.91
C PRO A 124 23.23 -2.58 -2.12
N PHE A 125 23.77 -2.35 -3.33
CA PHE A 125 22.97 -2.13 -4.53
C PHE A 125 22.64 -3.41 -5.31
N VAL A 126 23.22 -4.55 -4.91
CA VAL A 126 22.98 -5.85 -5.55
C VAL A 126 21.84 -6.55 -4.83
N LEU A 127 20.66 -6.53 -5.45
CA LEU A 127 19.51 -7.35 -5.06
C LEU A 127 19.51 -8.63 -5.88
N HIS A 128 19.00 -9.73 -5.31
CA HIS A 128 18.66 -10.91 -6.09
C HIS A 128 17.37 -10.61 -6.86
N VAL A 129 17.39 -10.79 -8.17
CA VAL A 129 16.22 -10.61 -9.04
C VAL A 129 16.01 -11.92 -9.79
N PRO A 130 14.85 -12.59 -9.63
CA PRO A 130 14.56 -13.83 -10.34
C PRO A 130 14.33 -13.56 -11.84
N ALA A 131 14.19 -14.63 -12.62
CA ALA A 131 13.97 -14.53 -14.06
C ALA A 131 12.75 -13.64 -14.39
N PRO A 132 12.84 -12.79 -15.43
CA PRO A 132 11.75 -11.90 -15.82
C PRO A 132 10.42 -12.63 -16.06
N SER A 133 9.36 -12.21 -15.38
CA SER A 133 8.01 -12.72 -15.58
C SER A 133 6.97 -11.61 -15.39
N VAL A 134 5.76 -11.82 -15.90
CA VAL A 134 4.63 -10.89 -15.68
C VAL A 134 4.30 -10.77 -14.18
N ILE A 135 4.40 -11.88 -13.45
CA ILE A 135 4.18 -11.90 -12.00
C ILE A 135 5.24 -11.05 -11.30
N LEU A 136 6.51 -11.24 -11.64
CA LEU A 136 7.61 -10.42 -11.12
C LEU A 136 7.39 -8.93 -11.42
N PHE A 137 7.01 -8.58 -12.64
CA PHE A 137 6.78 -7.18 -13.01
C PHE A 137 5.62 -6.54 -12.22
N LEU A 138 4.52 -7.28 -12.05
CA LEU A 138 3.31 -6.76 -11.40
C LEU A 138 3.38 -6.75 -9.87
N SER A 139 4.05 -7.73 -9.26
CA SER A 139 4.06 -7.95 -7.81
C SER A 139 5.42 -7.81 -7.14
N GLN A 140 6.50 -7.69 -7.93
CA GLN A 140 7.88 -7.72 -7.46
C GLN A 140 8.26 -8.96 -6.63
N TRP A 141 7.47 -10.03 -6.73
CA TRP A 141 7.67 -11.25 -5.96
C TRP A 141 9.01 -11.92 -6.25
N GLY A 142 9.71 -12.35 -5.19
CA GLY A 142 10.98 -13.07 -5.27
C GLY A 142 12.22 -12.19 -5.38
N ILE A 143 12.07 -10.87 -5.57
CA ILE A 143 13.18 -9.94 -5.38
C ILE A 143 13.50 -9.91 -3.88
N ASN A 144 14.78 -10.02 -3.54
CA ASN A 144 15.22 -9.95 -2.14
C ASN A 144 16.60 -9.30 -2.00
N GLN A 145 16.95 -8.97 -0.76
CA GLN A 145 18.19 -8.32 -0.34
C GLN A 145 19.47 -9.12 -0.58
N ASP A 146 19.38 -10.40 -0.95
CA ASP A 146 20.52 -11.29 -1.19
C ASP A 146 21.49 -11.31 0.00
N VAL A 147 20.95 -11.57 1.20
CA VAL A 147 21.69 -11.72 2.46
C VAL A 147 21.49 -13.14 2.94
N ASP A 148 22.58 -13.90 3.05
CA ASP A 148 22.56 -15.22 3.67
C ASP A 148 22.63 -15.06 5.19
N GLU A 149 21.50 -15.28 5.86
CA GLU A 149 21.41 -15.15 7.31
C GLU A 149 22.01 -16.35 8.07
N ALA A 150 22.17 -17.51 7.41
CA ALA A 150 22.68 -18.72 8.05
C ALA A 150 24.07 -18.54 8.70
N PRO A 151 25.10 -17.97 8.03
CA PRO A 151 26.39 -17.71 8.66
C PRO A 151 26.32 -16.62 9.75
N ILE A 152 25.38 -15.68 9.66
CA ILE A 152 25.19 -14.63 10.68
C ILE A 152 24.74 -15.27 12.00
N PHE A 153 23.70 -16.12 11.93
CA PHE A 153 23.24 -16.88 13.09
C PHE A 153 24.27 -17.90 13.57
N GLY A 154 24.91 -18.63 12.65
CA GLY A 154 25.90 -19.67 12.97
C GLY A 154 27.16 -19.15 13.66
N SER A 155 27.50 -17.89 13.44
CA SER A 155 28.64 -17.22 14.11
C SER A 155 28.27 -16.52 15.42
N GLY A 156 27.02 -16.63 15.89
CA GLY A 156 26.55 -16.00 17.13
C GLY A 156 26.13 -14.53 17.00
N HIS A 157 26.12 -13.97 15.78
CA HIS A 157 25.73 -12.57 15.52
C HIS A 157 24.21 -12.42 15.27
N GLY A 158 23.38 -13.15 16.02
CA GLY A 158 21.92 -13.15 15.80
C GLY A 158 21.29 -11.75 15.86
N ILE A 159 21.83 -10.85 16.69
CA ILE A 159 21.38 -9.45 16.76
C ILE A 159 21.53 -8.74 15.41
N ASP A 160 22.63 -8.98 14.68
CA ASP A 160 22.85 -8.38 13.36
C ASP A 160 21.79 -8.86 12.36
N ALA A 161 21.50 -10.16 12.35
CA ALA A 161 20.44 -10.73 11.52
C ALA A 161 19.07 -10.12 11.86
N ALA A 162 18.76 -9.92 13.13
CA ALA A 162 17.53 -9.26 13.55
C ALA A 162 17.47 -7.78 13.14
N LEU A 163 18.58 -7.04 13.22
CA LEU A 163 18.66 -5.65 12.77
C LEU A 163 18.49 -5.55 11.25
N ILE A 164 19.14 -6.43 10.49
CA ILE A 164 18.99 -6.53 9.03
C ILE A 164 17.53 -6.81 8.71
N ALA A 165 16.92 -7.84 9.31
CA ALA A 165 15.54 -8.22 9.07
C ALA A 165 14.53 -7.13 9.49
N ALA A 166 14.79 -6.38 10.56
CA ALA A 166 13.92 -5.27 10.96
C ALA A 166 14.04 -4.05 10.01
N ALA A 167 15.15 -3.92 9.28
CA ALA A 167 15.48 -2.73 8.50
C ALA A 167 14.48 -2.43 7.38
N GLY A 168 14.01 -3.44 6.63
CA GLY A 168 13.06 -3.24 5.54
C GLY A 168 11.83 -2.48 5.99
N MET A 169 11.21 -2.97 7.06
CA MET A 169 10.04 -2.34 7.64
C MET A 169 10.36 -1.00 8.32
N ILE A 170 11.31 -0.98 9.26
CA ILE A 170 11.54 0.19 10.12
C ILE A 170 12.18 1.33 9.31
N VAL A 171 13.28 1.03 8.64
CA VAL A 171 14.06 2.02 7.89
C VAL A 171 13.42 2.27 6.53
N GLY A 172 13.22 1.21 5.74
CA GLY A 172 12.70 1.33 4.38
C GLY A 172 11.27 1.89 4.32
N ASN A 173 10.35 1.32 5.10
CA ASN A 173 8.97 1.79 5.14
C ASN A 173 8.72 2.93 6.12
N GLY A 174 9.19 2.81 7.36
CA GLY A 174 8.90 3.79 8.41
C GLY A 174 9.66 5.10 8.30
N PHE A 175 10.98 5.05 8.10
CA PHE A 175 11.80 6.26 8.08
C PHE A 175 12.05 6.84 6.70
N ILE A 176 11.87 6.07 5.62
CA ILE A 176 12.13 6.55 4.26
C ILE A 176 10.82 6.74 3.49
N SER A 177 10.15 5.67 3.07
CA SER A 177 9.05 5.81 2.10
C SER A 177 7.81 6.50 2.67
N LEU A 178 7.45 6.25 3.92
CA LEU A 178 6.33 6.95 4.56
C LEU A 178 6.56 8.48 4.62
N PRO A 179 7.67 9.01 5.20
CA PRO A 179 7.96 10.44 5.19
C PRO A 179 8.03 11.05 3.79
N ILE A 180 8.67 10.37 2.82
CA ILE A 180 8.75 10.84 1.43
C ILE A 180 7.34 10.95 0.83
N GLY A 181 6.49 9.94 0.99
CA GLY A 181 5.10 9.97 0.55
C GLY A 181 4.33 11.15 1.15
N ARG A 182 4.52 11.44 2.44
CA ARG A 182 3.91 12.60 3.11
C ARG A 182 4.46 13.92 2.60
N LEU A 183 5.76 14.01 2.33
CA LEU A 183 6.40 15.21 1.78
C LEU A 183 5.88 15.53 0.38
N ILE A 184 5.90 14.53 -0.52
CA ILE A 184 5.35 14.63 -1.88
C ILE A 184 3.89 15.08 -1.82
N TYR A 185 3.07 14.45 -0.97
CA TYR A 185 1.68 14.83 -0.78
C TYR A 185 1.53 16.31 -0.40
N ARG A 186 2.26 16.76 0.63
CA ARG A 186 2.17 18.14 1.13
C ARG A 186 2.61 19.17 0.09
N GLN A 187 3.76 18.95 -0.55
CA GLN A 187 4.26 19.84 -1.59
C GLN A 187 3.31 19.88 -2.80
N ALA A 188 2.80 18.73 -3.23
CA ALA A 188 1.88 18.65 -4.35
C ALA A 188 0.55 19.38 -4.07
N ILE A 189 0.01 19.30 -2.85
CA ILE A 189 -1.15 20.10 -2.45
C ILE A 189 -0.83 21.60 -2.46
N ALA A 190 0.33 22.01 -1.94
CA ALA A 190 0.74 23.42 -1.90
C ALA A 190 0.90 24.03 -3.31
N HIS A 191 1.32 23.22 -4.29
CA HIS A 191 1.51 23.64 -5.68
C HIS A 191 0.36 23.25 -6.61
N ALA A 192 -0.81 22.86 -6.08
CA ALA A 192 -1.99 22.46 -6.86
C ALA A 192 -1.72 21.37 -7.92
N ARG A 193 -0.90 20.37 -7.58
CA ARG A 193 -0.55 19.21 -8.44
C ARG A 193 -1.29 17.95 -7.96
N PRO A 194 -2.58 17.77 -8.27
CA PRO A 194 -3.39 16.69 -7.70
C PRO A 194 -2.89 15.29 -8.05
N GLY A 195 -2.28 15.09 -9.23
CA GLY A 195 -1.71 13.81 -9.62
C GLY A 195 -0.52 13.39 -8.73
N LEU A 196 0.42 14.31 -8.45
CA LEU A 196 1.52 14.03 -7.53
C LEU A 196 1.04 13.88 -6.09
N ALA A 197 0.01 14.61 -5.69
CA ALA A 197 -0.60 14.44 -4.37
C ALA A 197 -1.20 13.03 -4.24
N LEU A 198 -1.85 12.53 -5.29
CA LEU A 198 -2.39 11.17 -5.31
C LEU A 198 -1.27 10.11 -5.25
N LEU A 199 -0.17 10.30 -5.97
CA LEU A 199 1.02 9.43 -5.86
C LEU A 199 1.60 9.42 -4.44
N GLY A 200 1.80 10.59 -3.81
CA GLY A 200 2.29 10.67 -2.43
C GLY A 200 1.34 10.01 -1.42
N PHE A 201 0.03 10.08 -1.67
CA PHE A 201 -0.97 9.33 -0.91
C PHE A 201 -0.83 7.81 -1.11
N TRP A 202 -0.62 7.33 -2.33
CA TRP A 202 -0.42 5.90 -2.59
C TRP A 202 0.88 5.37 -2.00
N ILE A 203 1.98 6.12 -2.03
CA ILE A 203 3.24 5.76 -1.34
C ILE A 203 3.01 5.65 0.17
N THR A 204 2.24 6.58 0.74
CA THR A 204 1.82 6.51 2.15
C THR A 204 1.03 5.22 2.41
N ALA A 205 0.04 4.92 1.57
CA ALA A 205 -0.79 3.73 1.71
C ALA A 205 0.02 2.43 1.57
N ALA A 206 0.96 2.37 0.63
CA ALA A 206 1.85 1.23 0.43
C ALA A 206 2.75 0.98 1.65
N SER A 207 3.30 2.04 2.24
CA SER A 207 4.12 1.94 3.44
C SER A 207 3.32 1.43 4.65
N VAL A 208 2.10 1.94 4.83
CA VAL A 208 1.18 1.46 5.90
C VAL A 208 0.73 0.02 5.63
N GLY A 209 0.50 -0.34 4.37
CA GLY A 209 0.19 -1.70 3.96
C GLY A 209 1.33 -2.68 4.28
N ASN A 210 2.58 -2.29 4.04
CA ASN A 210 3.74 -3.10 4.45
C ASN A 210 3.76 -3.34 5.96
N PHE A 211 3.49 -2.35 6.80
CA PHE A 211 3.40 -2.58 8.25
C PHE A 211 2.37 -3.65 8.62
N LEU A 212 1.21 -3.65 7.96
CA LEU A 212 0.21 -4.71 8.13
C LEU A 212 0.72 -6.07 7.63
N SER A 213 1.30 -6.12 6.43
CA SER A 213 1.79 -7.36 5.80
C SER A 213 2.88 -8.03 6.63
N TYR A 214 3.83 -7.27 7.16
CA TYR A 214 4.99 -7.83 7.85
C TYR A 214 4.74 -8.10 9.33
N VAL A 215 4.06 -7.21 10.06
CA VAL A 215 3.96 -7.37 11.52
C VAL A 215 2.85 -8.34 11.91
N PRO A 216 1.57 -7.95 11.96
CA PRO A 216 0.55 -8.85 12.50
C PRO A 216 0.35 -10.11 11.66
N LEU A 217 0.60 -10.06 10.35
CA LEU A 217 0.36 -11.19 9.45
C LEU A 217 1.51 -12.21 9.45
N ARG A 218 2.77 -11.77 9.62
CA ARG A 218 3.95 -12.65 9.53
C ARG A 218 4.69 -12.90 10.83
N THR A 219 4.33 -12.23 11.93
CA THR A 219 5.00 -12.45 13.23
C THR A 219 4.86 -13.88 13.76
N PHE A 220 3.75 -14.58 13.50
CA PHE A 220 3.55 -15.95 13.99
C PHE A 220 4.12 -17.04 13.07
N ILE A 221 4.89 -16.64 12.05
CA ILE A 221 5.57 -17.54 11.14
C ILE A 221 7.04 -17.57 11.53
N GLN A 222 7.66 -18.76 11.51
CA GLN A 222 9.10 -18.88 11.79
C GLN A 222 10.00 -18.42 10.62
N GLY A 223 9.44 -18.06 9.47
CA GLY A 223 10.17 -17.60 8.29
C GLY A 223 10.12 -16.09 8.09
N GLY A 224 10.94 -15.59 7.16
CA GLY A 224 11.00 -14.17 6.78
C GLY A 224 11.47 -13.24 7.90
N ASP A 225 11.32 -11.94 7.66
CA ASP A 225 11.90 -10.88 8.50
C ASP A 225 11.54 -11.00 9.98
N MET A 226 10.24 -11.16 10.29
CA MET A 226 9.82 -11.22 11.69
C MET A 226 10.27 -12.51 12.37
N GLY A 227 10.47 -13.60 11.63
CA GLY A 227 11.09 -14.82 12.14
C GLY A 227 12.57 -14.59 12.50
N SER A 228 13.29 -13.86 11.66
CA SER A 228 14.70 -13.50 11.90
C SER A 228 14.87 -12.51 13.04
N VAL A 229 13.95 -11.53 13.19
CA VAL A 229 13.86 -10.66 14.37
C VAL A 229 13.69 -11.46 15.66
N GLN A 230 12.77 -12.44 15.66
CA GLN A 230 12.53 -13.30 16.83
C GLN A 230 13.77 -14.12 17.19
N ARG A 231 14.36 -14.82 16.21
CA ARG A 231 15.55 -15.64 16.43
C ARG A 231 16.74 -14.79 16.91
N GLY A 232 16.96 -13.64 16.29
CA GLY A 232 18.14 -12.83 16.54
C GLY A 232 18.12 -12.11 17.89
N PHE A 233 16.96 -11.67 18.34
CA PHE A 233 16.81 -11.09 19.68
C PHE A 233 16.42 -12.10 20.77
N GLY A 234 16.10 -13.35 20.41
CA GLY A 234 15.53 -14.33 21.34
C GLY A 234 14.13 -13.91 21.83
N TRP A 235 13.39 -13.16 21.03
CA TRP A 235 12.07 -12.67 21.39
C TRP A 235 10.97 -13.68 21.05
N SER A 236 9.97 -13.77 21.93
CA SER A 236 8.73 -14.47 21.59
C SER A 236 7.91 -13.65 20.58
N PRO A 237 7.04 -14.28 19.78
CA PRO A 237 6.15 -13.57 18.85
C PRO A 237 5.34 -12.46 19.53
N TRP A 238 4.97 -12.63 20.81
CA TRP A 238 4.19 -11.66 21.56
C TRP A 238 4.94 -10.36 21.82
N ILE A 239 6.25 -10.42 22.06
CA ILE A 239 7.09 -9.23 22.22
C ILE A 239 7.11 -8.44 20.91
N VAL A 240 7.25 -9.13 19.77
CA VAL A 240 7.21 -8.51 18.43
C VAL A 240 5.85 -7.85 18.17
N VAL A 241 4.74 -8.51 18.52
CA VAL A 241 3.39 -7.91 18.43
C VAL A 241 3.25 -6.67 19.30
N VAL A 242 3.79 -6.65 20.51
CA VAL A 242 3.71 -5.45 21.36
C VAL A 242 4.57 -4.31 20.80
N LEU A 243 5.84 -4.59 20.49
CA LEU A 243 6.80 -3.56 20.08
C LEU A 243 6.55 -3.02 18.68
N PHE A 244 6.17 -3.87 17.73
CA PHE A 244 5.91 -3.45 16.35
C PHE A 244 4.42 -3.42 16.02
N GLY A 245 3.62 -4.34 16.59
CA GLY A 245 2.20 -4.43 16.26
C GLY A 245 1.38 -3.27 16.82
N MET A 246 1.72 -2.75 18.01
CA MET A 246 1.03 -1.56 18.55
C MET A 246 1.30 -0.31 17.71
N PRO A 247 2.54 0.04 17.35
CA PRO A 247 2.80 1.10 16.37
C PRO A 247 2.10 0.89 15.02
N THR A 248 2.11 -0.34 14.49
CA THR A 248 1.39 -0.69 13.25
C THR A 248 -0.11 -0.41 13.38
N ALA A 249 -0.74 -0.83 14.48
CA ALA A 249 -2.16 -0.59 14.74
C ALA A 249 -2.48 0.91 14.82
N LEU A 250 -1.66 1.68 15.53
CA LEU A 250 -1.80 3.13 15.60
C LEU A 250 -1.66 3.78 14.23
N MET A 251 -0.73 3.31 13.41
CA MET A 251 -0.52 3.80 12.04
C MET A 251 -1.73 3.49 11.14
N LEU A 252 -2.30 2.29 11.24
CA LEU A 252 -3.51 1.91 10.52
C LEU A 252 -4.71 2.78 10.94
N VAL A 253 -4.90 2.99 12.23
CA VAL A 253 -5.95 3.88 12.77
C VAL A 253 -5.75 5.31 12.28
N TRP A 254 -4.52 5.84 12.34
CA TRP A 254 -4.18 7.15 11.81
C TRP A 254 -4.47 7.26 10.30
N PHE A 255 -4.10 6.25 9.52
CA PHE A 255 -4.34 6.24 8.08
C PHE A 255 -5.85 6.28 7.77
N VAL A 256 -6.63 5.42 8.41
CA VAL A 256 -8.08 5.27 8.18
C VAL A 256 -8.86 6.49 8.68
N LEU A 257 -8.58 6.96 9.90
CA LEU A 257 -9.37 8.02 10.52
C LEU A 257 -8.91 9.42 10.11
N ARG A 258 -7.65 9.60 9.71
CA ARG A 258 -7.09 10.91 9.37
C ARG A 258 -6.77 11.04 7.88
N ILE A 259 -5.84 10.22 7.38
CA ILE A 259 -5.21 10.45 6.07
C ILE A 259 -6.16 10.19 4.90
N MET A 260 -6.85 9.05 4.92
CA MET A 260 -7.78 8.64 3.89
C MET A 260 -8.94 9.66 3.71
N PRO A 261 -9.72 10.02 4.75
CA PRO A 261 -10.82 10.97 4.61
C PRO A 261 -10.37 12.43 4.39
N GLU A 262 -9.17 12.82 4.84
CA GLU A 262 -8.61 14.13 4.52
C GLU A 262 -8.23 14.24 3.05
N THR A 263 -7.51 13.24 2.54
CA THR A 263 -7.09 13.21 1.13
C THR A 263 -8.29 13.20 0.20
N ALA A 264 -9.29 12.37 0.48
CA ALA A 264 -10.53 12.32 -0.30
C ALA A 264 -11.18 13.70 -0.43
N ARG A 265 -11.30 14.45 0.67
CA ARG A 265 -11.92 15.78 0.66
C ARG A 265 -11.08 16.83 -0.05
N ARG A 266 -9.75 16.77 0.09
CA ARG A 266 -8.85 17.75 -0.54
C ARG A 266 -8.76 17.56 -2.04
N LEU A 267 -8.66 16.32 -2.52
CA LEU A 267 -8.52 16.04 -3.94
C LEU A 267 -9.86 16.03 -4.68
N PHE A 268 -10.95 15.69 -4.00
CA PHE A 268 -12.28 15.56 -4.62
C PHE A 268 -13.37 16.33 -3.84
N PRO A 269 -13.23 17.64 -3.59
CA PRO A 269 -14.13 18.39 -2.72
C PRO A 269 -15.59 18.40 -3.20
N SER A 270 -15.82 18.37 -4.51
CA SER A 270 -17.15 18.46 -5.14
C SER A 270 -17.80 17.11 -5.42
N SER A 271 -17.06 15.99 -5.33
CA SER A 271 -17.56 14.68 -5.78
C SER A 271 -17.49 13.64 -4.68
N ARG A 272 -18.65 13.40 -4.04
CA ARG A 272 -18.77 12.37 -3.01
C ARG A 272 -18.53 10.96 -3.56
N ALA A 273 -18.95 10.70 -4.80
CA ALA A 273 -18.67 9.43 -5.47
C ALA A 273 -17.15 9.18 -5.54
N ARG A 274 -16.36 10.15 -6.02
CA ARG A 274 -14.89 10.02 -6.08
C ARG A 274 -14.24 9.86 -4.71
N GLN A 275 -14.77 10.54 -3.69
CA GLN A 275 -14.30 10.36 -2.31
C GLN A 275 -14.51 8.91 -1.82
N VAL A 276 -15.68 8.33 -2.11
CA VAL A 276 -15.99 6.93 -1.80
C VAL A 276 -15.08 5.99 -2.58
N VAL A 277 -14.89 6.21 -3.90
CA VAL A 277 -13.98 5.41 -4.73
C VAL A 277 -12.57 5.39 -4.15
N LEU A 278 -12.02 6.56 -3.79
CA LEU A 278 -10.69 6.66 -3.20
C LEU A 278 -10.62 5.87 -1.89
N ALA A 279 -11.61 6.03 -1.00
CA ALA A 279 -11.64 5.32 0.27
C ALA A 279 -11.73 3.80 0.09
N THR A 280 -12.57 3.33 -0.86
CA THR A 280 -12.70 1.91 -1.18
C THR A 280 -11.40 1.35 -1.75
N LEU A 281 -10.79 2.01 -2.74
CA LEU A 281 -9.53 1.55 -3.32
C LEU A 281 -8.38 1.58 -2.32
N ALA A 282 -8.30 2.61 -1.47
CA ALA A 282 -7.28 2.68 -0.43
C ALA A 282 -7.47 1.62 0.66
N GLY A 283 -8.71 1.40 1.10
CA GLY A 283 -9.05 0.33 2.03
C GLY A 283 -8.72 -1.04 1.44
N PHE A 284 -9.06 -1.28 0.17
CA PHE A 284 -8.74 -2.53 -0.51
C PHE A 284 -7.23 -2.69 -0.70
N PHE A 285 -6.51 -1.64 -1.06
CA PHE A 285 -5.07 -1.72 -1.25
C PHE A 285 -4.35 -2.06 0.07
N VAL A 286 -4.70 -1.40 1.18
CA VAL A 286 -4.08 -1.68 2.49
C VAL A 286 -4.57 -3.01 3.07
N PHE A 287 -5.87 -3.21 3.25
CA PHE A 287 -6.40 -4.37 3.98
C PHE A 287 -6.71 -5.58 3.09
N GLY A 288 -6.90 -5.37 1.79
CA GLY A 288 -7.11 -6.42 0.81
C GLY A 288 -5.78 -6.92 0.24
N PHE A 289 -5.07 -6.09 -0.51
CA PHE A 289 -3.82 -6.47 -1.19
C PHE A 289 -2.70 -6.82 -0.21
N TYR A 290 -2.30 -5.91 0.68
CA TYR A 290 -1.27 -6.23 1.69
C TYR A 290 -1.78 -7.19 2.77
N GLY A 291 -3.07 -7.08 3.12
CA GLY A 291 -3.71 -8.02 4.04
C GLY A 291 -3.81 -9.45 3.51
N TYR A 292 -3.58 -9.69 2.22
CA TYR A 292 -3.60 -11.03 1.63
C TYR A 292 -2.32 -11.84 1.93
N ALA A 293 -1.22 -11.19 2.33
CA ALA A 293 0.09 -11.81 2.50
C ALA A 293 0.09 -13.05 3.42
N GLY A 294 -0.77 -13.08 4.44
CA GLY A 294 -0.89 -14.20 5.37
C GLY A 294 -1.48 -15.47 4.73
N PHE A 295 -2.21 -15.38 3.62
CA PHE A 295 -2.61 -16.56 2.85
C PHE A 295 -1.47 -17.16 2.04
N LEU A 296 -0.47 -16.35 1.67
CA LEU A 296 0.66 -16.80 0.86
C LEU A 296 1.75 -17.45 1.71
N GLU A 297 2.04 -16.87 2.87
CA GLU A 297 3.21 -17.23 3.67
C GLU A 297 2.85 -17.68 5.11
N GLY A 298 1.60 -17.49 5.53
CA GLY A 298 1.24 -17.31 6.95
C GLY A 298 0.88 -18.54 7.78
N GLY A 299 0.78 -19.72 7.18
CA GLY A 299 0.17 -20.87 7.83
C GLY A 299 -1.26 -20.56 8.36
N PRO A 300 -1.79 -21.34 9.32
CA PRO A 300 -3.15 -21.14 9.82
C PRO A 300 -3.38 -19.78 10.50
N TRP A 301 -2.39 -19.27 11.23
CA TRP A 301 -2.49 -17.99 11.94
C TRP A 301 -2.47 -16.81 10.98
N GLY A 302 -1.53 -16.77 10.03
CA GLY A 302 -1.50 -15.72 9.02
C GLY A 302 -2.73 -15.75 8.12
N ALA A 303 -3.25 -16.93 7.76
CA ALA A 303 -4.51 -17.06 7.01
C ALA A 303 -5.72 -16.52 7.81
N THR A 304 -5.75 -16.73 9.12
CA THR A 304 -6.77 -16.15 10.01
C THR A 304 -6.66 -14.63 10.04
N MET A 305 -5.45 -14.08 10.19
CA MET A 305 -5.22 -12.63 10.18
C MET A 305 -5.57 -12.00 8.83
N SER A 306 -5.26 -12.67 7.72
CA SER A 306 -5.67 -12.26 6.38
C SER A 306 -7.19 -12.28 6.22
N THR A 307 -7.88 -13.31 6.72
CA THR A 307 -9.35 -13.34 6.75
C THR A 307 -9.92 -12.13 7.50
N VAL A 308 -9.40 -11.83 8.69
CA VAL A 308 -9.82 -10.67 9.49
C VAL A 308 -9.55 -9.36 8.75
N SER A 309 -8.39 -9.24 8.08
CA SER A 309 -8.05 -8.06 7.30
C SER A 309 -9.01 -7.84 6.12
N LEU A 310 -9.23 -8.88 5.31
CA LEU A 310 -10.02 -8.80 4.08
C LEU A 310 -11.52 -8.65 4.35
N TYR A 311 -12.07 -9.42 5.28
CA TYR A 311 -13.51 -9.49 5.50
C TYR A 311 -14.00 -8.64 6.68
N GLY A 312 -13.09 -8.27 7.60
CA GLY A 312 -13.39 -7.41 8.74
C GLY A 312 -12.89 -5.98 8.54
N LEU A 313 -11.57 -5.80 8.54
CA LEU A 313 -10.95 -4.47 8.60
C LEU A 313 -11.16 -3.66 7.32
N PHE A 314 -11.11 -4.29 6.14
CA PHE A 314 -11.39 -3.62 4.88
C PHE A 314 -12.77 -2.93 4.87
N PRO A 315 -13.92 -3.62 5.03
CA PRO A 315 -15.22 -2.96 5.00
C PRO A 315 -15.39 -1.95 6.13
N ILE A 316 -14.89 -2.24 7.35
CA ILE A 316 -14.94 -1.29 8.48
C ILE A 316 -14.19 0.00 8.13
N SER A 317 -13.00 -0.09 7.52
CA SER A 317 -12.19 1.08 7.16
C SER A 317 -12.90 1.99 6.15
N VAL A 318 -13.58 1.39 5.16
CA VAL A 318 -14.34 2.13 4.15
C VAL A 318 -15.55 2.81 4.79
N LEU A 319 -16.32 2.09 5.61
CA LEU A 319 -17.47 2.64 6.32
C LEU A 319 -17.08 3.78 7.27
N ALA A 320 -15.97 3.61 8.00
CA ALA A 320 -15.43 4.65 8.89
C ALA A 320 -15.06 5.91 8.10
N ALA A 321 -14.32 5.78 6.99
CA ALA A 321 -13.98 6.92 6.14
C ALA A 321 -15.23 7.61 5.59
N ILE A 322 -16.20 6.85 5.07
CA ILE A 322 -17.46 7.42 4.55
C ILE A 322 -18.23 8.14 5.66
N GLY A 323 -18.28 7.59 6.87
CA GLY A 323 -18.90 8.23 8.04
C GLY A 323 -18.26 9.57 8.37
N LEU A 324 -16.93 9.63 8.36
CA LEU A 324 -16.17 10.86 8.60
C LEU A 324 -16.36 11.91 7.50
N LEU A 325 -16.51 11.48 6.25
CA LEU A 325 -16.82 12.37 5.12
C LEU A 325 -18.20 13.03 5.29
N ARG A 326 -19.20 12.32 5.87
CA ARG A 326 -20.55 12.84 6.11
C ARG A 326 -20.60 13.92 7.20
N ARG A 327 -19.94 13.69 8.34
CA ARG A 327 -20.06 14.55 9.54
C ARG A 327 -19.67 16.01 9.30
N ARG A 328 -18.64 16.26 8.49
CA ARG A 328 -18.17 17.64 8.23
C ARG A 328 -19.03 18.43 7.26
N THR A 329 -19.73 17.76 6.33
CA THR A 329 -20.68 18.45 5.43
C THR A 329 -21.88 18.98 6.21
N ALA A 330 -22.35 18.23 7.22
CA ALA A 330 -23.42 18.68 8.11
C ALA A 330 -23.00 19.93 8.92
N GLN A 331 -21.77 19.96 9.45
CA GLN A 331 -21.25 21.11 10.20
C GLN A 331 -21.14 22.40 9.38
N ARG A 332 -20.90 22.32 8.06
CA ARG A 332 -20.90 23.51 7.19
C ARG A 332 -22.28 24.08 6.93
N ARG A 333 -23.34 23.26 6.91
CA ARG A 333 -24.72 23.71 6.65
C ARG A 333 -25.35 24.43 7.84
N ILE A 334 -24.91 24.16 9.07
CA ILE A 334 -25.44 24.80 10.29
C ILE A 334 -24.85 26.20 10.51
N ARG A 335 -23.77 26.57 9.81
CA ARG A 335 -23.07 27.86 9.97
C ARG A 335 -23.37 28.89 8.88
N ILE A 336 -24.37 28.64 8.03
CA ILE A 336 -24.84 29.56 6.98
C ILE A 336 -26.24 29.99 7.38
#